data_AF-A0A7V1EP81-F1
#
_entry.id   AF-A0A7V1EP81-F1
#
_cell.length_a   1.000
_cell.length_b   1.000
_cell.length_c   1.000
_cell.angle_alpha   90.00
_cell.angle_beta   90.00
_cell.angle_gamma   90.00
#
_symmetry.space_group_name_H-M   'P 1'
#
loop_
_entity.id
_entity.type
_entity.pdbx_description
1 polymer ?
#
loop_
_entity_poly.entity_id
_entity_poly.type
_entity_poly.pdbx_seq_one_letter_code
_entity_poly.pdbx_strand_id
1 'polypeptide(L)'
;IGEYVVSIKGPLTPPVGGGIRSLNVALRHLLDLYACIRALRHFTGVPSPVLKPGNLNIVIFRENTEDVYAGIEWESGSDDANRLIKILRDDFNKEIRELSGLGIKPMSPFGSKRLVKQAIQFAIKNDKKSVTLVHKGNIMKFTEGAFRDWGYELAMDEFSDDVITEKALWDEYSGIANDKVIIKDRIADAMFQQVLLRPEEYDVIATSNLNGDYLSDACAAQVGGLGMAPGANMSDHVALFEATHGTAPKYTNQDKVNPGSLILSGVMMLDYLEWKEAGSLIIDAIRETVLQKKVTYDLERQMEGATKLSTSGFAEAIISNM
;
A
#
# COMPACT_ATOMS: atom_id res chain seq x y z
N ILE A 1 2.08 -14.48 17.20
CA ILE A 1 2.58 -13.99 15.89
C ILE A 1 4.09 -14.19 15.79
N GLY A 2 4.91 -13.65 16.71
CA GLY A 2 6.36 -13.84 16.66
C GLY A 2 6.86 -15.30 16.62
N GLU A 3 6.15 -16.24 17.26
CA GLU A 3 6.49 -17.67 17.22
C GLU A 3 6.18 -18.34 15.86
N TYR A 4 5.05 -17.98 15.24
CA TYR A 4 4.54 -18.66 14.04
C TYR A 4 4.92 -17.95 12.72
N VAL A 5 5.51 -16.76 12.80
CA VAL A 5 6.01 -15.93 11.67
C VAL A 5 4.94 -15.41 10.71
N VAL A 6 3.91 -16.20 10.40
CA VAL A 6 2.84 -15.87 9.47
C VAL A 6 1.51 -15.77 10.22
N SER A 7 0.72 -14.75 9.90
CA SER A 7 -0.60 -14.57 10.49
C SER A 7 -1.55 -13.84 9.55
N ILE A 8 -2.84 -14.10 9.68
CA ILE A 8 -3.91 -13.39 8.98
C ILE A 8 -4.89 -12.83 10.01
N LYS A 9 -5.38 -11.60 9.81
CA LYS A 9 -6.34 -10.95 10.72
C LYS A 9 -7.46 -10.23 9.96
N GLY A 10 -8.62 -10.16 10.61
CA GLY A 10 -9.66 -9.21 10.25
C GLY A 10 -9.32 -7.76 10.67
N PRO A 11 -10.12 -6.77 10.26
CA PRO A 11 -9.92 -5.38 10.67
C PRO A 11 -10.15 -5.19 12.18
N LEU A 12 -9.46 -4.21 12.77
CA LEU A 12 -9.60 -3.83 14.18
C LEU A 12 -10.10 -2.38 14.26
N THR A 13 -11.14 -2.13 15.05
CA THR A 13 -11.70 -0.78 15.23
C THR A 13 -10.73 0.05 16.08
N PRO A 14 -10.29 1.23 15.61
CA PRO A 14 -9.56 2.16 16.46
C PRO A 14 -10.49 2.65 17.60
N PRO A 15 -10.02 2.77 18.85
CA PRO A 15 -10.81 3.39 19.91
C PRO A 15 -11.14 4.85 19.54
N VAL A 16 -12.41 5.24 19.66
CA VAL A 16 -12.86 6.62 19.40
C VAL A 16 -12.72 7.43 20.68
N GLY A 17 -11.76 8.36 20.72
CA GLY A 17 -11.53 9.28 21.83
C GLY A 17 -10.51 8.77 22.87
N GLY A 18 -9.47 9.59 23.10
CA GLY A 18 -8.56 9.48 24.26
C GLY A 18 -7.39 8.51 24.12
N GLY A 19 -6.19 9.07 23.91
CA GLY A 19 -4.87 8.59 24.39
C GLY A 19 -4.33 7.21 23.97
N ILE A 20 -5.14 6.30 23.45
CA ILE A 20 -4.73 4.92 23.14
C ILE A 20 -4.37 4.82 21.65
N ARG A 21 -3.11 4.44 21.38
CA ARG A 21 -2.60 4.16 20.04
C ARG A 21 -3.44 3.07 19.37
N SER A 22 -3.77 3.25 18.09
CA SER A 22 -4.46 2.24 17.25
C SER A 22 -3.82 0.86 17.43
N LEU A 23 -4.61 -0.20 17.63
CA LEU A 23 -4.09 -1.57 17.77
C LEU A 23 -3.28 -2.01 16.56
N ASN A 24 -3.68 -1.59 15.34
CA ASN A 24 -2.90 -1.88 14.13
C ASN A 24 -1.52 -1.19 14.20
N VAL A 25 -1.46 0.05 14.70
CA VAL A 25 -0.21 0.79 14.90
C VAL A 25 0.65 0.10 15.97
N ALA A 26 0.05 -0.33 17.08
CA ALA A 26 0.76 -1.07 18.12
C ALA A 26 1.38 -2.37 17.59
N LEU A 27 0.62 -3.17 16.82
CA LEU A 27 1.13 -4.39 16.18
C LEU A 27 2.28 -4.10 15.22
N ARG A 28 2.18 -3.05 14.41
CA ARG A 28 3.25 -2.65 13.48
C ARG A 28 4.55 -2.32 14.20
N HIS A 29 4.49 -1.58 15.30
CA HIS A 29 5.69 -1.26 16.07
C HIS A 29 6.24 -2.46 16.85
N LEU A 30 5.38 -3.24 17.52
CA LEU A 30 5.82 -4.37 18.33
C LEU A 30 6.43 -5.51 17.49
N LEU A 31 6.00 -5.66 16.24
CA LEU A 31 6.45 -6.70 15.32
C LEU A 31 7.37 -6.15 14.21
N ASP A 32 7.73 -4.86 14.28
CA ASP A 32 8.50 -4.11 13.27
C ASP A 32 8.02 -4.32 11.83
N LEU A 33 6.70 -4.33 11.62
CA LEU A 33 6.07 -4.55 10.30
C LEU A 33 6.20 -3.31 9.41
N TYR A 34 7.41 -3.08 8.94
CA TYR A 34 7.82 -1.83 8.33
C TYR A 34 7.34 -1.60 6.90
N ALA A 35 6.94 -2.65 6.20
CA ALA A 35 6.43 -2.55 4.85
C ALA A 35 4.94 -2.92 4.82
N CYS A 36 4.09 -1.94 4.48
CA CYS A 36 2.71 -2.21 4.09
C CYS A 36 2.67 -2.45 2.58
N ILE A 37 2.28 -3.65 2.17
CA ILE A 37 2.25 -4.10 0.79
C ILE A 37 0.81 -4.25 0.33
N ARG A 38 0.46 -3.61 -0.78
CA ARG A 38 -0.88 -3.69 -1.40
C ARG A 38 -0.75 -4.04 -2.87
N ALA A 39 -1.24 -5.23 -3.24
CA ALA A 39 -1.32 -5.67 -4.63
C ALA A 39 -2.66 -5.22 -5.24
N LEU A 40 -2.62 -4.35 -6.25
CA LEU A 40 -3.77 -3.64 -6.79
C LEU A 40 -3.90 -3.98 -8.28
N ARG A 41 -4.88 -4.83 -8.60
CA ARG A 41 -5.22 -5.21 -9.97
C ARG A 41 -6.73 -5.33 -10.12
N HIS A 42 -7.21 -5.08 -11.32
CA HIS A 42 -8.61 -5.30 -11.66
C HIS A 42 -8.89 -6.78 -11.94
N PHE A 43 -10.02 -7.28 -11.43
CA PHE A 43 -10.53 -8.59 -11.79
C PHE A 43 -11.63 -8.43 -12.83
N THR A 44 -11.55 -9.17 -13.93
CA THR A 44 -12.54 -9.11 -15.02
C THR A 44 -13.95 -9.31 -14.46
N GLY A 45 -14.87 -8.43 -14.85
CA GLY A 45 -16.27 -8.43 -14.38
C GLY A 45 -16.52 -7.58 -13.13
N VAL A 46 -15.50 -7.21 -12.36
CA VAL A 46 -15.66 -6.27 -11.24
C VAL A 46 -15.99 -4.88 -11.79
N PRO A 47 -17.07 -4.22 -11.34
CA PRO A 47 -17.40 -2.85 -11.73
C PRO A 47 -16.29 -1.89 -11.36
N SER A 48 -16.06 -0.87 -12.20
CA SER A 48 -15.07 0.17 -11.96
C SER A 48 -15.59 1.53 -12.42
N PRO A 49 -15.22 2.62 -11.72
CA PRO A 49 -15.54 3.98 -12.17
C PRO A 49 -14.67 4.47 -13.33
N VAL A 50 -13.59 3.77 -13.70
CA VAL A 50 -12.67 4.18 -14.77
C VAL A 50 -12.88 3.37 -16.06
N LEU A 51 -12.47 3.95 -17.20
CA LEU A 51 -12.73 3.35 -18.53
C LEU A 51 -11.96 2.05 -18.80
N LYS A 52 -10.72 1.95 -18.30
CA LYS A 52 -9.80 0.82 -18.57
C LYS A 52 -9.13 0.33 -17.28
N PRO A 53 -9.90 -0.23 -16.32
CA PRO A 53 -9.35 -0.65 -15.03
C PRO A 53 -8.34 -1.80 -15.15
N GLY A 54 -8.48 -2.65 -16.18
CA GLY A 54 -7.56 -3.76 -16.46
C GLY A 54 -6.12 -3.34 -16.75
N ASN A 55 -5.89 -2.07 -17.08
CA ASN A 55 -4.56 -1.54 -17.34
C ASN A 55 -3.76 -1.29 -16.03
N LEU A 56 -4.43 -1.22 -14.87
CA LEU A 56 -3.77 -1.07 -13.57
C LEU A 56 -3.44 -2.45 -12.98
N ASN A 57 -2.16 -2.74 -12.84
CA ASN A 57 -1.65 -3.94 -12.18
C ASN A 57 -0.35 -3.60 -11.44
N ILE A 58 -0.49 -3.02 -10.24
CA ILE A 58 0.63 -2.49 -9.48
C ILE A 58 0.74 -3.11 -8.09
N VAL A 59 1.94 -3.08 -7.51
CA VAL A 59 2.18 -3.42 -6.10
C VAL A 59 2.80 -2.22 -5.41
N ILE A 60 2.12 -1.73 -4.37
CA ILE A 60 2.58 -0.58 -3.58
C ILE A 60 3.25 -1.08 -2.31
N PHE A 61 4.51 -0.72 -2.13
CA PHE A 61 5.31 -0.82 -0.92
C PHE A 61 5.30 0.53 -0.23
N ARG A 62 4.66 0.58 0.94
CA ARG A 62 4.52 1.76 1.79
C ARG A 62 5.36 1.58 3.05
N GLU A 63 6.24 2.54 3.31
CA GLU A 63 6.92 2.67 4.60
C GLU A 63 5.86 2.81 5.71
N ASN A 64 5.96 2.03 6.78
CA ASN A 64 4.85 1.86 7.72
C ASN A 64 5.21 2.16 9.19
N THR A 65 6.37 2.77 9.45
CA THR A 65 6.87 3.06 10.82
C THR A 65 7.15 4.53 11.10
N GLU A 66 7.44 5.34 10.09
CA GLU A 66 7.83 6.74 10.21
C GLU A 66 6.79 7.67 9.53
N ASP A 67 7.23 8.84 9.07
CA ASP A 67 6.39 9.92 8.54
C ASP A 67 5.49 10.53 9.64
N VAL A 68 4.55 11.41 9.25
CA VAL A 68 3.55 12.00 10.14
C VAL A 68 2.68 10.94 10.85
N TYR A 69 2.65 9.70 10.33
CA TYR A 69 1.96 8.55 10.95
C TYR A 69 2.62 8.08 12.24
N ALA A 70 3.85 8.53 12.54
CA ALA A 70 4.49 8.30 13.84
C ALA A 70 3.69 8.91 15.01
N GLY A 71 2.83 9.91 14.72
CA GLY A 71 1.96 10.56 15.70
C GLY A 71 2.71 11.46 16.68
N ILE A 72 3.83 12.05 16.23
CA ILE A 72 4.61 13.01 17.03
C ILE A 72 4.01 14.39 16.79
N GLU A 73 3.03 14.76 17.61
CA GLU A 73 2.28 16.00 17.47
C GLU A 73 1.85 16.59 18.82
N TRP A 74 1.60 17.90 18.83
CA TRP A 74 1.14 18.67 19.98
C TRP A 74 -0.04 19.55 19.59
N GLU A 75 -1.02 19.61 20.49
CA GLU A 75 -2.22 20.41 20.32
C GLU A 75 -1.90 21.90 20.24
N SER A 76 -2.66 22.60 19.39
CA SER A 76 -2.63 24.04 19.23
C SER A 76 -2.76 24.76 20.58
N GLY A 77 -1.80 25.64 20.87
CA GLY A 77 -1.81 26.47 22.08
C GLY A 77 -1.39 25.75 23.37
N SER A 78 -1.05 24.46 23.31
CA SER A 78 -0.48 23.75 24.46
C SER A 78 0.88 24.33 24.88
N ASP A 79 1.23 24.17 26.17
CA ASP A 79 2.52 24.65 26.70
C ASP A 79 3.71 24.06 25.94
N ASP A 80 3.65 22.77 25.60
CA ASP A 80 4.69 22.09 24.83
C ASP A 80 4.79 22.62 23.39
N ALA A 81 3.65 22.81 22.70
CA ALA A 81 3.65 23.38 21.35
C ALA A 81 4.24 24.80 21.34
N ASN A 82 3.81 25.66 22.26
CA ASN A 82 4.30 27.04 22.36
C ASN A 82 5.79 27.08 22.72
N ARG A 83 6.25 26.18 23.59
CA ARG A 83 7.68 26.02 23.92
C ARG A 83 8.49 25.62 22.69
N LEU A 84 8.01 24.66 21.89
CA LEU A 84 8.68 24.24 20.66
C LEU A 84 8.68 25.34 19.59
N ILE A 85 7.57 26.06 19.41
CA ILE A 85 7.51 27.24 18.52
C ILE A 85 8.58 28.26 18.91
N LYS A 86 8.70 28.54 20.22
CA LYS A 86 9.70 29.47 20.73
C LYS A 86 11.12 28.99 20.45
N ILE A 87 11.43 27.71 20.70
CA ILE A 87 12.74 27.12 20.36
C ILE A 87 13.04 27.25 18.87
N LEU A 88 12.07 26.93 18.01
CA LEU A 88 12.23 27.03 16.55
C LEU A 88 12.48 28.48 16.09
N ARG A 89 11.83 29.45 16.72
CA ARG A 89 12.05 30.87 16.48
C ARG A 89 13.43 31.32 16.97
N ASP A 90 13.73 31.09 18.24
CA ASP A 90 14.89 31.64 18.94
C ASP A 90 16.21 30.96 18.50
N ASP A 91 16.21 29.64 18.35
CA ASP A 91 17.44 28.85 18.10
C ASP A 91 17.66 28.55 16.61
N PHE A 92 16.58 28.45 15.82
CA PHE A 92 16.64 28.01 14.42
C PHE A 92 16.15 29.07 13.42
N ASN A 93 15.72 30.25 13.89
CA ASN A 93 15.18 31.33 13.07
C ASN A 93 14.06 30.85 12.12
N LYS A 94 13.17 30.00 12.65
CA LYS A 94 11.99 29.45 11.96
C LYS A 94 10.72 30.00 12.58
N GLU A 95 10.08 30.91 11.87
CA GLU A 95 8.81 31.48 12.29
C GLU A 95 7.65 30.51 12.05
N ILE A 96 6.93 30.20 13.12
CA ILE A 96 5.64 29.51 13.11
C ILE A 96 4.62 30.43 13.77
N ARG A 97 3.41 30.49 13.22
CA ARG A 97 2.33 31.29 13.78
C ARG A 97 2.04 30.84 15.22
N GLU A 98 1.86 31.79 16.12
CA GLU A 98 1.51 31.50 17.51
C GLU A 98 0.22 30.70 17.61
N LEU A 99 0.13 29.87 18.65
CA LEU A 99 -0.99 28.95 18.86
C LEU A 99 -1.17 27.91 17.73
N SER A 100 -0.19 27.67 16.87
CA SER A 100 -0.28 26.58 15.89
C SER A 100 -0.22 25.22 16.58
N GLY A 101 -0.96 24.24 16.04
CA GLY A 101 -0.65 22.82 16.29
C GLY A 101 0.67 22.47 15.62
N LEU A 102 1.47 21.61 16.25
CA LEU A 102 2.77 21.18 15.72
C LEU A 102 2.79 19.68 15.46
N GLY A 103 3.38 19.28 14.33
CA GLY A 103 3.65 17.89 14.02
C GLY A 103 5.06 17.72 13.47
N ILE A 104 5.68 16.57 13.73
CA ILE A 104 7.01 16.22 13.22
C ILE A 104 6.88 15.09 12.21
N LYS A 105 7.55 15.25 11.06
CA LYS A 105 7.66 14.25 10.01
C LYS A 105 9.08 13.67 10.00
N PRO A 106 9.39 12.65 10.81
CA PRO A 106 10.67 11.96 10.71
C PRO A 106 10.68 11.03 9.49
N MET A 107 11.80 10.97 8.79
CA MET A 107 12.10 9.95 7.78
C MET A 107 13.59 9.64 7.88
N SER A 108 13.96 8.37 7.91
CA SER A 108 15.35 7.94 8.10
C SER A 108 15.89 7.15 6.91
N PRO A 109 17.22 7.13 6.71
CA PRO A 109 17.84 6.26 5.71
C PRO A 109 17.57 4.79 6.02
N PHE A 110 17.55 4.40 7.30
CA PHE A 110 17.25 3.03 7.71
C PHE A 110 15.85 2.59 7.27
N GLY A 111 14.81 3.36 7.62
CA GLY A 111 13.42 3.06 7.25
C GLY A 111 13.20 3.06 5.74
N SER A 112 13.81 4.03 5.04
CA SER A 112 13.69 4.17 3.59
C SER A 112 14.39 3.02 2.85
N LYS A 113 15.65 2.72 3.18
CA LYS A 113 16.44 1.71 2.48
C LYS A 113 15.87 0.30 2.67
N ARG A 114 15.40 -0.07 3.86
CA ARG A 114 14.79 -1.41 4.07
C ARG A 114 13.52 -1.62 3.24
N LEU A 115 12.68 -0.59 3.12
CA LEU A 115 11.49 -0.66 2.26
C LEU A 115 11.88 -0.81 0.78
N VAL A 116 12.76 0.07 0.28
CA VAL A 116 13.16 0.07 -1.12
C VAL A 116 13.87 -1.24 -1.49
N LYS A 117 14.70 -1.79 -0.59
CA LYS A 117 15.31 -3.11 -0.72
C LYS A 117 14.27 -4.18 -1.01
N GLN A 118 13.25 -4.25 -0.16
CA GLN A 118 12.18 -5.24 -0.30
C GLN A 118 11.39 -5.04 -1.60
N ALA A 119 11.15 -3.80 -2.02
CA ALA A 119 10.45 -3.49 -3.26
C ALA A 119 11.25 -3.93 -4.50
N ILE A 120 12.57 -3.70 -4.51
CA ILE A 120 13.47 -4.15 -5.59
C ILE A 120 13.56 -5.67 -5.63
N GLN A 121 13.76 -6.33 -4.49
CA GLN A 121 13.79 -7.78 -4.40
C GLN A 121 12.47 -8.40 -4.89
N PHE A 122 11.34 -7.80 -4.53
CA PHE A 122 10.03 -8.22 -5.04
C PHE A 122 9.95 -8.05 -6.55
N ALA A 123 10.42 -6.92 -7.09
CA ALA A 123 10.40 -6.66 -8.52
C ALA A 123 11.22 -7.71 -9.29
N ILE A 124 12.43 -8.02 -8.83
CA ILE A 124 13.30 -9.04 -9.42
C ILE A 124 12.65 -10.43 -9.32
N LYS A 125 12.18 -10.85 -8.12
CA LYS A 125 11.58 -12.18 -7.90
C LYS A 125 10.31 -12.42 -8.73
N ASN A 126 9.61 -11.36 -9.11
CA ASN A 126 8.31 -11.43 -9.81
C ASN A 126 8.35 -10.83 -11.22
N ASP A 127 9.53 -10.73 -11.83
CA ASP A 127 9.75 -10.28 -13.21
C ASP A 127 9.04 -8.94 -13.53
N LYS A 128 9.09 -8.00 -12.58
CA LYS A 128 8.52 -6.66 -12.73
C LYS A 128 9.49 -5.73 -13.43
N LYS A 129 8.99 -4.87 -14.31
CA LYS A 129 9.85 -4.03 -15.17
C LYS A 129 10.38 -2.80 -14.45
N SER A 130 9.69 -2.32 -13.42
CA SER A 130 10.07 -1.06 -12.77
C SER A 130 9.74 -0.97 -11.30
N VAL A 131 10.58 -0.22 -10.58
CA VAL A 131 10.33 0.29 -9.22
C VAL A 131 10.29 1.81 -9.29
N THR A 132 9.14 2.40 -8.93
CA THR A 132 8.95 3.85 -8.93
C THR A 132 8.96 4.40 -7.51
N LEU A 133 9.93 5.26 -7.20
CA LEU A 133 9.99 6.01 -5.94
C LEU A 133 9.02 7.20 -6.02
N VAL A 134 8.00 7.22 -5.16
CA VAL A 134 7.01 8.29 -5.15
C VAL A 134 7.24 9.20 -3.95
N HIS A 135 7.43 10.49 -4.21
CA HIS A 135 7.88 11.43 -3.18
C HIS A 135 7.46 12.89 -3.49
N LYS A 136 7.46 13.79 -2.50
CA LYS A 136 7.26 15.24 -2.69
C LYS A 136 8.53 16.04 -2.39
N GLY A 137 9.66 15.53 -2.87
CA GLY A 137 11.00 16.05 -2.55
C GLY A 137 11.34 17.42 -3.13
N ASN A 138 10.57 17.91 -4.12
CA ASN A 138 10.71 19.28 -4.63
C ASN A 138 10.33 20.34 -3.56
N ILE A 139 9.43 19.99 -2.65
CA ILE A 139 9.02 20.83 -1.51
C ILE A 139 9.73 20.36 -0.23
N MET A 140 9.66 19.07 0.08
CA MET A 140 10.19 18.47 1.31
C MET A 140 11.55 17.82 1.08
N LYS A 141 12.57 18.66 0.82
CA LYS A 141 13.92 18.23 0.37
C LYS A 141 14.59 17.23 1.31
N PHE A 142 14.50 17.43 2.62
CA PHE A 142 15.27 16.67 3.62
C PHE A 142 14.53 15.48 4.23
N THR A 143 13.29 15.22 3.78
CA THR A 143 12.53 14.03 4.19
C THR A 143 12.17 13.22 2.95
N GLU A 144 11.34 13.77 2.08
CA GLU A 144 10.89 13.08 0.87
C GLU A 144 11.89 13.16 -0.29
N GLY A 145 12.66 14.25 -0.38
CA GLY A 145 13.83 14.28 -1.27
C GLY A 145 14.88 13.26 -0.82
N ALA A 146 15.15 13.21 0.48
CA ALA A 146 16.06 12.24 1.07
C ALA A 146 15.60 10.79 0.87
N PHE A 147 14.29 10.48 1.03
CA PHE A 147 13.74 9.15 0.70
C PHE A 147 14.07 8.71 -0.72
N ARG A 148 13.87 9.60 -1.70
CA ARG A 148 14.22 9.32 -3.10
C ARG A 148 15.72 9.05 -3.22
N ASP A 149 16.56 9.92 -2.67
CA ASP A 149 18.01 9.85 -2.81
C ASP A 149 18.57 8.57 -2.16
N TRP A 150 18.13 8.23 -0.94
CA TRP A 150 18.50 6.98 -0.27
C TRP A 150 18.02 5.74 -1.02
N GLY A 151 16.88 5.81 -1.70
CA GLY A 151 16.37 4.72 -2.54
C GLY A 151 17.23 4.48 -3.77
N TYR A 152 17.64 5.55 -4.47
CA TYR A 152 18.59 5.44 -5.58
C TYR A 152 19.98 4.98 -5.12
N GLU A 153 20.49 5.53 -4.01
CA GLU A 153 21.77 5.14 -3.41
C GLU A 153 21.79 3.63 -3.16
N LEU A 154 20.80 3.10 -2.43
CA LEU A 154 20.67 1.66 -2.18
C LEU A 154 20.62 0.84 -3.48
N ALA A 155 19.83 1.27 -4.46
CA ALA A 155 19.68 0.55 -5.72
C ALA A 155 21.01 0.40 -6.44
N MET A 156 21.83 1.45 -6.45
CA MET A 156 23.15 1.41 -7.10
C MET A 156 24.18 0.65 -6.26
N ASP A 157 24.13 0.79 -4.94
CA ASP A 157 25.08 0.14 -4.02
C ASP A 157 24.89 -1.38 -3.94
N GLU A 158 23.63 -1.86 -3.95
CA GLU A 158 23.32 -3.27 -3.69
C GLU A 158 22.75 -4.02 -4.89
N PHE A 159 22.22 -3.33 -5.91
CA PHE A 159 21.47 -3.95 -7.01
C PHE A 159 21.90 -3.45 -8.40
N SER A 160 23.09 -2.85 -8.55
CA SER A 160 23.55 -2.29 -9.84
C SER A 160 23.67 -3.34 -10.96
N ASP A 161 23.82 -4.61 -10.62
CA ASP A 161 23.82 -5.72 -11.59
C ASP A 161 22.42 -6.03 -12.13
N ASP A 162 21.34 -5.68 -11.43
CA ASP A 162 19.96 -6.02 -11.81
C ASP A 162 19.09 -4.78 -12.09
N VAL A 163 19.53 -3.60 -11.64
CA VAL A 163 18.75 -2.36 -11.64
C VAL A 163 19.49 -1.27 -12.40
N ILE A 164 18.76 -0.57 -13.27
CA ILE A 164 19.26 0.62 -13.98
C ILE A 164 18.33 1.82 -13.76
N THR A 165 18.87 3.03 -13.86
CA THR A 165 18.05 4.24 -13.77
C THR A 165 17.26 4.48 -15.07
N GLU A 166 16.14 5.20 -14.98
CA GLU A 166 15.40 5.66 -16.17
C GLU A 166 16.29 6.47 -17.14
N LYS A 167 17.29 7.18 -16.63
CA LYS A 167 18.27 7.88 -17.47
C LYS A 167 19.15 6.89 -18.24
N ALA A 168 19.74 5.92 -17.55
CA ALA A 168 20.58 4.91 -18.18
C ALA A 168 19.81 4.12 -19.24
N LEU A 169 18.53 3.81 -18.98
CA LEU A 169 17.65 3.17 -19.97
C LEU A 169 17.64 3.89 -21.33
N TRP A 170 17.59 5.22 -21.33
CA TRP A 170 17.57 6.01 -22.56
C TRP A 170 18.97 6.26 -23.12
N ASP A 171 19.93 6.61 -22.27
CA ASP A 171 21.28 7.01 -22.69
C ASP A 171 22.13 5.81 -23.16
N GLU A 172 21.94 4.64 -22.55
CA GLU A 172 22.80 3.46 -22.77
C GLU A 172 22.04 2.30 -23.43
N TYR A 173 20.75 2.14 -23.14
CA TYR A 173 19.94 0.98 -23.59
C TYR A 173 18.93 1.34 -24.70
N SER A 174 18.95 2.58 -25.22
CA SER A 174 18.05 3.02 -26.30
C SER A 174 16.55 2.78 -26.01
N GLY A 175 16.15 2.83 -24.74
CA GLY A 175 14.77 2.65 -24.30
C GLY A 175 14.34 1.20 -24.02
N ILE A 176 15.21 0.20 -24.20
CA ILE A 176 14.85 -1.22 -24.06
C ILE A 176 15.87 -1.96 -23.19
N ALA A 177 15.48 -2.34 -21.97
CA ALA A 177 16.24 -3.21 -21.08
C ALA A 177 15.31 -4.28 -20.50
N ASN A 178 15.29 -5.46 -21.13
CA ASN A 178 14.33 -6.54 -20.79
C ASN A 178 14.77 -7.39 -19.59
N ASP A 179 16.05 -7.34 -19.25
CA ASP A 179 16.70 -8.12 -18.19
C ASP A 179 17.02 -7.28 -16.94
N LYS A 180 16.59 -6.01 -16.91
CA LYS A 180 16.85 -5.08 -15.81
C LYS A 180 15.55 -4.52 -15.25
N VAL A 181 15.53 -4.29 -13.96
CA VAL A 181 14.49 -3.49 -13.30
C VAL A 181 14.84 -2.01 -13.46
N ILE A 182 13.90 -1.21 -13.95
CA ILE A 182 14.09 0.22 -14.11
C ILE A 182 13.71 0.92 -12.80
N ILE A 183 14.68 1.52 -12.11
CA ILE A 183 14.41 2.42 -10.98
C ILE A 183 14.18 3.85 -11.50
N LYS A 184 13.06 4.43 -11.08
CA LYS A 184 12.64 5.78 -11.49
C LYS A 184 11.90 6.48 -10.35
N ASP A 185 11.65 7.78 -10.48
CA ASP A 185 10.89 8.53 -9.49
C ASP A 185 9.82 9.41 -10.11
N ARG A 186 8.77 9.69 -9.32
CA ARG A 186 7.69 10.61 -9.70
C ARG A 186 7.30 11.45 -8.49
N ILE A 187 6.94 12.70 -8.75
CA ILE A 187 6.40 13.57 -7.71
C ILE A 187 4.99 13.08 -7.29
N ALA A 188 4.70 13.05 -5.98
CA ALA A 188 3.52 12.42 -5.41
C ALA A 188 2.18 12.86 -6.04
N ASP A 189 1.97 14.16 -6.23
CA ASP A 189 0.76 14.69 -6.88
C ASP A 189 0.66 14.31 -8.37
N ALA A 190 1.77 14.35 -9.10
CA ALA A 190 1.83 13.86 -10.48
C ALA A 190 1.54 12.36 -10.54
N MET A 191 1.94 11.58 -9.53
CA MET A 191 1.73 10.14 -9.49
C MET A 191 0.23 9.77 -9.51
N PHE A 192 -0.64 10.53 -8.85
CA PHE A 192 -2.10 10.31 -8.94
C PHE A 192 -2.63 10.46 -10.38
N GLN A 193 -2.08 11.39 -11.15
CA GLN A 193 -2.44 11.52 -12.57
C GLN A 193 -1.88 10.36 -13.38
N GLN A 194 -0.64 9.95 -13.09
CA GLN A 194 0.05 8.90 -13.83
C GLN A 194 -0.61 7.52 -13.67
N VAL A 195 -1.02 7.14 -12.45
CA VAL A 195 -1.75 5.87 -12.24
C VAL A 195 -3.11 5.84 -12.94
N LEU A 196 -3.68 7.00 -13.28
CA LEU A 196 -4.95 7.08 -13.99
C LEU A 196 -4.77 7.13 -15.52
N LEU A 197 -3.80 7.93 -15.99
CA LEU A 197 -3.61 8.22 -17.40
C LEU A 197 -2.66 7.24 -18.10
N ARG A 198 -1.68 6.71 -17.36
CA ARG A 198 -0.60 5.84 -17.84
C ARG A 198 -0.31 4.68 -16.88
N PRO A 199 -1.33 3.94 -16.40
CA PRO A 199 -1.13 2.87 -15.40
C PRO A 199 -0.15 1.78 -15.85
N GLU A 200 -0.10 1.47 -17.15
CA GLU A 200 0.76 0.42 -17.73
C GLU A 200 2.27 0.76 -17.67
N GLU A 201 2.62 2.02 -17.39
CA GLU A 201 4.03 2.42 -17.21
C GLU A 201 4.57 2.04 -15.82
N TYR A 202 3.76 1.50 -14.91
CA TYR A 202 4.11 1.28 -13.51
C TYR A 202 3.84 -0.17 -13.09
N ASP A 203 4.78 -0.76 -12.35
CA ASP A 203 4.65 -2.12 -11.80
C ASP A 203 4.76 -2.10 -10.27
N VAL A 204 5.90 -1.68 -9.74
CA VAL A 204 6.15 -1.58 -8.30
C VAL A 204 6.31 -0.12 -7.92
N ILE A 205 5.68 0.28 -6.83
CA ILE A 205 5.80 1.63 -6.27
C ILE A 205 6.34 1.52 -4.85
N ALA A 206 7.41 2.24 -4.54
CA ALA A 206 7.91 2.39 -3.18
C ALA A 206 7.72 3.84 -2.71
N THR A 207 7.13 4.05 -1.53
CA THR A 207 6.79 5.40 -1.07
C THR A 207 6.69 5.52 0.45
N SER A 208 6.64 6.76 0.94
CA SER A 208 6.49 7.08 2.36
C SER A 208 5.10 6.68 2.89
N ASN A 209 4.95 6.72 4.22
CA ASN A 209 3.73 6.29 4.90
C ASN A 209 2.48 7.03 4.42
N LEU A 210 2.50 8.36 4.43
CA LEU A 210 1.34 9.18 4.04
C LEU A 210 1.01 9.04 2.54
N ASN A 211 2.01 9.13 1.67
CA ASN A 211 1.82 9.01 0.23
C ASN A 211 1.29 7.63 -0.15
N GLY A 212 1.83 6.57 0.46
CA GLY A 212 1.41 5.20 0.23
C GLY A 212 -0.02 4.94 0.65
N ASP A 213 -0.47 5.54 1.75
CA ASP A 213 -1.87 5.46 2.18
C ASP A 213 -2.80 6.04 1.10
N TYR A 214 -2.58 7.30 0.73
CA TYR A 214 -3.44 7.99 -0.23
C TYR A 214 -3.42 7.33 -1.61
N LEU A 215 -2.22 6.99 -2.11
CA LEU A 215 -2.08 6.46 -3.46
C LEU A 215 -2.71 5.07 -3.57
N SER A 216 -2.55 4.23 -2.56
CA SER A 216 -3.11 2.88 -2.61
C SER A 216 -4.63 2.85 -2.46
N ASP A 217 -5.22 3.74 -1.66
CA ASP A 217 -6.68 3.90 -1.61
C ASP A 217 -7.23 4.42 -2.94
N ALA A 218 -6.55 5.39 -3.58
CA ALA A 218 -6.92 5.90 -4.90
C ALA A 218 -6.82 4.81 -5.98
N CYS A 219 -5.79 3.97 -5.95
CA CYS A 219 -5.63 2.86 -6.88
C CYS A 219 -6.66 1.75 -6.63
N ALA A 220 -6.96 1.43 -5.36
CA ALA A 220 -8.02 0.49 -5.00
C ALA A 220 -9.38 0.95 -5.55
N ALA A 221 -9.71 2.24 -5.45
CA ALA A 221 -10.93 2.80 -6.02
C ALA A 221 -11.03 2.62 -7.54
N GLN A 222 -9.90 2.67 -8.27
CA GLN A 222 -9.88 2.46 -9.72
C GLN A 222 -10.16 1.00 -10.11
N VAL A 223 -9.80 0.02 -9.29
CA VAL A 223 -9.90 -1.41 -9.65
C VAL A 223 -11.11 -2.14 -9.05
N GLY A 224 -12.06 -1.40 -8.47
CA GLY A 224 -13.31 -1.97 -7.93
C GLY A 224 -13.56 -1.72 -6.44
N GLY A 225 -12.68 -0.94 -5.79
CA GLY A 225 -12.83 -0.47 -4.43
C GLY A 225 -12.13 -1.34 -3.37
N LEU A 226 -12.16 -0.85 -2.13
CA LEU A 226 -11.46 -1.45 -0.98
C LEU A 226 -11.92 -2.88 -0.65
N GLY A 227 -13.14 -3.26 -1.04
CA GLY A 227 -13.69 -4.61 -0.83
C GLY A 227 -12.92 -5.71 -1.58
N MET A 228 -12.11 -5.35 -2.58
CA MET A 228 -11.30 -6.27 -3.40
C MET A 228 -9.80 -5.98 -3.32
N ALA A 229 -9.36 -5.09 -2.41
CA ALA A 229 -7.95 -4.73 -2.25
C ALA A 229 -7.31 -5.53 -1.10
N PRO A 230 -6.38 -6.47 -1.37
CA PRO A 230 -5.68 -7.19 -0.32
C PRO A 230 -4.55 -6.37 0.31
N GLY A 231 -4.14 -6.76 1.52
CA GLY A 231 -3.07 -6.10 2.25
C GLY A 231 -2.18 -7.08 3.01
N ALA A 232 -0.90 -6.70 3.12
CA ALA A 232 0.06 -7.32 4.03
C ALA A 232 0.86 -6.25 4.75
N ASN A 233 1.26 -6.53 5.98
CA ASN A 233 2.28 -5.78 6.69
C ASN A 233 3.42 -6.75 7.01
N MET A 234 4.63 -6.42 6.59
CA MET A 234 5.77 -7.33 6.63
C MET A 234 6.97 -6.67 7.30
N SER A 235 7.70 -7.50 8.03
CA SER A 235 9.06 -7.24 8.49
C SER A 235 10.03 -8.22 7.82
N ASP A 236 11.29 -8.24 8.23
CA ASP A 236 12.27 -9.24 7.77
C ASP A 236 11.97 -10.65 8.31
N HIS A 237 11.12 -10.77 9.34
CA HIS A 237 10.91 -12.01 10.09
C HIS A 237 9.45 -12.40 10.29
N VAL A 238 8.50 -11.49 10.04
CA VAL A 238 7.08 -11.70 10.32
C VAL A 238 6.25 -11.11 9.18
N ALA A 239 5.19 -11.83 8.79
CA ALA A 239 4.18 -11.38 7.84
C ALA A 239 2.77 -11.43 8.46
N LEU A 240 2.07 -10.30 8.39
CA LEU A 240 0.70 -10.13 8.86
C LEU A 240 -0.20 -9.71 7.70
N PHE A 241 -1.04 -10.62 7.24
CA PHE A 241 -2.00 -10.40 6.16
C PHE A 241 -3.31 -9.84 6.73
N GLU A 242 -3.85 -8.80 6.11
CA GLU A 242 -5.09 -8.17 6.58
C GLU A 242 -5.89 -7.53 5.46
N ALA A 243 -7.21 -7.50 5.64
CA ALA A 243 -8.08 -6.73 4.77
C ALA A 243 -7.73 -5.23 4.83
N THR A 244 -7.75 -4.56 3.68
CA THR A 244 -7.45 -3.13 3.59
C THR A 244 -8.55 -2.26 4.22
N HIS A 245 -9.79 -2.73 4.18
CA HIS A 245 -10.93 -2.00 4.72
C HIS A 245 -11.00 -2.01 6.25
N GLY A 246 -11.74 -1.05 6.84
CA GLY A 246 -12.04 -1.01 8.27
C GLY A 246 -13.11 -2.02 8.71
N THR A 247 -13.57 -1.92 9.97
CA THR A 247 -14.49 -2.91 10.59
C THR A 247 -15.95 -2.82 10.15
N ALA A 248 -16.34 -1.73 9.47
CA ALA A 248 -17.69 -1.49 8.96
C ALA A 248 -18.82 -1.87 9.97
N PRO A 249 -18.90 -1.23 11.16
CA PRO A 249 -19.77 -1.68 12.28
C PRO A 249 -21.25 -1.84 11.94
N LYS A 250 -21.74 -1.08 10.95
CA LYS A 250 -23.13 -1.14 10.48
C LYS A 250 -23.52 -2.50 9.90
N TYR A 251 -22.56 -3.35 9.51
CA TYR A 251 -22.80 -4.64 8.86
C TYR A 251 -22.40 -5.86 9.70
N THR A 252 -22.01 -5.66 10.96
CA THR A 252 -21.61 -6.74 11.87
C THR A 252 -22.71 -7.80 12.01
N ASN A 253 -22.34 -9.08 11.91
CA ASN A 253 -23.23 -10.25 12.04
C ASN A 253 -24.44 -10.28 11.10
N GLN A 254 -24.38 -9.59 9.96
CA GLN A 254 -25.48 -9.55 8.98
C GLN A 254 -25.27 -10.48 7.77
N ASP A 255 -24.17 -11.22 7.73
CA ASP A 255 -23.83 -12.10 6.59
C ASP A 255 -23.91 -11.37 5.24
N LYS A 256 -23.37 -10.14 5.19
CA LYS A 256 -23.60 -9.19 4.09
C LYS A 256 -22.33 -8.62 3.45
N VAL A 257 -21.25 -8.46 4.21
CA VAL A 257 -20.02 -7.82 3.73
C VAL A 257 -19.32 -8.68 2.70
N ASN A 258 -18.68 -8.04 1.72
CA ASN A 258 -17.80 -8.70 0.77
C ASN A 258 -16.54 -9.25 1.48
N PRO A 259 -16.30 -10.57 1.49
CA PRO A 259 -15.10 -11.15 2.10
C PRO A 259 -13.86 -11.06 1.17
N GLY A 260 -13.99 -10.53 -0.04
CA GLY A 260 -12.98 -10.57 -1.11
C GLY A 260 -11.60 -10.04 -0.67
N SER A 261 -11.53 -8.88 -0.02
CA SER A 261 -10.28 -8.28 0.45
C SER A 261 -9.53 -9.22 1.42
N LEU A 262 -10.24 -9.87 2.34
CA LEU A 262 -9.62 -10.79 3.29
C LEU A 262 -9.21 -12.11 2.62
N ILE A 263 -10.05 -12.65 1.71
CA ILE A 263 -9.71 -13.85 0.93
C ILE A 263 -8.45 -13.59 0.09
N LEU A 264 -8.38 -12.46 -0.61
CA LEU A 264 -7.22 -12.07 -1.41
C LEU A 264 -5.97 -11.77 -0.55
N SER A 265 -6.15 -11.32 0.69
CA SER A 265 -5.03 -11.23 1.64
C SER A 265 -4.56 -12.62 2.06
N GLY A 266 -5.47 -13.59 2.16
CA GLY A 266 -5.14 -15.01 2.27
C GLY A 266 -4.39 -15.55 1.04
N VAL A 267 -4.72 -15.09 -0.16
CA VAL A 267 -3.95 -15.42 -1.37
C VAL A 267 -2.52 -14.88 -1.27
N MET A 268 -2.34 -13.62 -0.86
CA MET A 268 -0.99 -13.06 -0.61
C MET A 268 -0.22 -13.87 0.45
N MET A 269 -0.92 -14.42 1.45
CA MET A 269 -0.31 -15.31 2.46
C MET A 269 0.15 -16.63 1.85
N LEU A 270 -0.65 -17.25 0.99
CA LEU A 270 -0.29 -18.47 0.28
C LEU A 270 0.91 -18.24 -0.64
N ASP A 271 0.95 -17.10 -1.35
CA ASP A 271 2.08 -16.71 -2.20
C ASP A 271 3.36 -16.53 -1.37
N TYR A 272 3.26 -15.93 -0.17
CA TYR A 272 4.37 -15.81 0.76
C TYR A 272 4.90 -17.17 1.26
N LEU A 273 4.00 -18.14 1.44
CA LEU A 273 4.33 -19.54 1.79
C LEU A 273 4.76 -20.39 0.59
N GLU A 274 4.86 -19.79 -0.60
CA GLU A 274 5.20 -20.43 -1.87
C GLU A 274 4.16 -21.48 -2.35
N TRP A 275 2.92 -21.39 -1.87
CA TRP A 275 1.79 -22.24 -2.30
C TRP A 275 1.01 -21.59 -3.45
N LYS A 276 1.72 -21.34 -4.55
CA LYS A 276 1.23 -20.56 -5.70
C LYS A 276 0.04 -21.19 -6.41
N GLU A 277 -0.04 -22.51 -6.45
CA GLU A 277 -1.15 -23.25 -7.05
C GLU A 277 -2.45 -22.99 -6.29
N ALA A 278 -2.39 -23.01 -4.96
CA ALA A 278 -3.55 -22.72 -4.11
C ALA A 278 -4.00 -21.26 -4.25
N GLY A 279 -3.05 -20.32 -4.29
CA GLY A 279 -3.35 -18.91 -4.54
C GLY A 279 -4.03 -18.69 -5.91
N SER A 280 -3.49 -19.33 -6.96
CA SER A 280 -4.00 -19.22 -8.33
C SER A 280 -5.42 -19.80 -8.45
N LEU A 281 -5.68 -20.95 -7.82
CA LEU A 281 -7.00 -21.58 -7.78
C LEU A 281 -8.06 -20.63 -7.18
N ILE A 282 -7.75 -19.98 -6.06
CA ILE A 282 -8.65 -19.02 -5.41
C ILE A 282 -8.90 -17.79 -6.29
N ILE A 283 -7.85 -17.27 -6.94
CA ILE A 283 -7.94 -16.14 -7.87
C ILE A 283 -8.88 -16.46 -9.04
N ASP A 284 -8.69 -17.62 -9.66
CA ASP A 284 -9.49 -18.07 -10.79
C ASP A 284 -10.96 -18.29 -10.38
N ALA A 285 -11.20 -18.89 -9.22
CA ALA A 285 -12.53 -19.09 -8.67
C ALA A 285 -13.25 -17.77 -8.33
N ILE A 286 -12.55 -16.76 -7.79
CA ILE A 286 -13.11 -15.42 -7.57
C ILE A 286 -13.49 -14.78 -8.91
N ARG A 287 -12.59 -14.82 -9.91
CA ARG A 287 -12.85 -14.28 -11.24
C ARG A 287 -14.09 -14.92 -11.86
N GLU A 288 -14.18 -16.24 -11.82
CA GLU A 288 -15.31 -16.99 -12.37
C GLU A 288 -16.63 -16.64 -11.65
N THR A 289 -16.60 -16.56 -10.32
CA THR A 289 -17.78 -16.19 -9.52
C THR A 289 -18.30 -14.79 -9.87
N VAL A 290 -17.40 -13.82 -10.06
CA VAL A 290 -17.76 -12.46 -10.48
C VAL A 290 -18.29 -12.44 -11.91
N LEU A 291 -17.70 -13.20 -12.84
CA LEU A 291 -18.18 -13.33 -14.23
C LEU A 291 -19.58 -13.93 -14.32
N GLN A 292 -19.90 -14.89 -13.44
CA GLN A 292 -21.25 -15.43 -13.26
C GLN A 292 -22.24 -14.41 -12.66
N LYS A 293 -21.78 -13.19 -12.34
CA LYS A 293 -22.52 -12.12 -11.67
C LYS A 293 -23.12 -12.55 -10.33
N LYS A 294 -22.47 -13.49 -9.64
CA LYS A 294 -22.85 -13.96 -8.30
C LYS A 294 -22.00 -13.21 -7.28
N VAL A 295 -22.50 -12.11 -6.73
CA VAL A 295 -21.66 -11.17 -5.97
C VAL A 295 -22.38 -10.60 -4.75
N THR A 296 -21.63 -10.03 -3.81
CA THR A 296 -22.19 -9.33 -2.65
C THR A 296 -22.77 -7.96 -3.03
N TYR A 297 -23.57 -7.38 -2.12
CA TYR A 297 -24.38 -6.17 -2.37
C TYR A 297 -23.60 -4.94 -2.87
N ASP A 298 -22.32 -4.83 -2.52
CA ASP A 298 -21.43 -3.73 -2.87
C ASP A 298 -21.06 -3.73 -4.35
N LEU A 299 -20.92 -4.92 -4.95
CA LEU A 299 -20.72 -5.12 -6.38
C LEU A 299 -22.04 -5.21 -7.13
N GLU A 300 -23.05 -5.92 -6.59
CA GLU A 300 -24.35 -6.12 -7.23
C GLU A 300 -25.03 -4.81 -7.60
N ARG A 301 -25.02 -3.81 -6.71
CA ARG A 301 -25.61 -2.48 -6.96
C ARG A 301 -24.99 -1.73 -8.17
N GLN A 302 -23.87 -2.22 -8.71
CA GLN A 302 -23.14 -1.66 -9.85
C GLN A 302 -23.18 -2.61 -11.07
N MET A 303 -23.89 -3.73 -11.00
CA MET A 303 -23.94 -4.77 -12.03
C MET A 303 -25.38 -5.06 -12.44
N GLU A 304 -25.73 -4.75 -13.69
CA GLU A 304 -27.05 -5.11 -14.22
C GLU A 304 -27.22 -6.63 -14.32
N GLY A 305 -28.32 -7.15 -13.77
CA GLY A 305 -28.67 -8.57 -13.78
C GLY A 305 -27.81 -9.45 -12.86
N ALA A 306 -27.13 -8.87 -11.87
CA ALA A 306 -26.37 -9.64 -10.89
C ALA A 306 -27.26 -10.30 -9.83
N THR A 307 -26.84 -11.48 -9.39
CA THR A 307 -27.44 -12.20 -8.25
C THR A 307 -26.73 -11.78 -6.98
N LYS A 308 -27.46 -11.11 -6.09
CA LYS A 308 -26.96 -10.72 -4.78
C LYS A 308 -26.83 -11.92 -3.85
N LEU A 309 -25.62 -12.15 -3.35
CA LEU A 309 -25.30 -13.19 -2.36
C LEU A 309 -25.01 -12.59 -0.98
N SER A 310 -25.15 -13.44 0.04
CA SER A 310 -24.63 -13.20 1.39
C SER A 310 -23.09 -13.38 1.43
N THR A 311 -22.45 -13.03 2.55
CA THR A 311 -21.01 -13.29 2.75
C THR A 311 -20.70 -14.78 2.62
N SER A 312 -21.47 -15.62 3.31
CA SER A 312 -21.40 -17.09 3.26
C SER A 312 -21.67 -17.63 1.86
N GLY A 313 -22.74 -17.19 1.21
CA GLY A 313 -23.13 -17.64 -0.12
C GLY A 313 -22.10 -17.25 -1.20
N PHE A 314 -21.44 -16.09 -1.05
CA PHE A 314 -20.34 -15.73 -1.95
C PHE A 314 -19.13 -16.63 -1.75
N ALA A 315 -18.78 -16.99 -0.51
CA ALA A 315 -17.72 -17.96 -0.23
C ALA A 315 -18.05 -19.35 -0.79
N GLU A 316 -19.29 -19.84 -0.62
CA GLU A 316 -19.74 -21.11 -1.20
C GLU A 316 -19.68 -21.11 -2.73
N ALA A 317 -20.06 -19.99 -3.37
CA ALA A 317 -19.97 -19.83 -4.80
C ALA A 317 -18.52 -19.86 -5.31
N ILE A 318 -17.59 -19.25 -4.58
CA ILE A 318 -16.15 -19.33 -4.88
C ILE A 318 -15.67 -20.79 -4.72
N ILE A 319 -15.99 -21.45 -3.61
CA ILE A 319 -15.59 -22.86 -3.37
C ILE A 319 -16.12 -23.78 -4.48
N SER A 320 -17.33 -23.55 -4.99
CA SER A 320 -17.93 -24.35 -6.06
C SER A 320 -17.24 -24.16 -7.42
N ASN A 321 -16.47 -23.08 -7.59
CA ASN A 321 -15.72 -22.76 -8.81
C ASN A 321 -14.22 -23.14 -8.70
N MET A 322 -13.79 -23.74 -7.58
CA MET A 322 -12.46 -24.35 -7.41
C MET A 322 -12.47 -25.80 -7.91
#